data_AF-A0A4Y2LMA6-F1
#
_entry.id   AF-A0A4Y2LMA6-F1
#
_cell.length_a   1.000
_cell.length_b   1.000
_cell.length_c   1.000
_cell.angle_alpha   90.00
_cell.angle_beta   90.00
_cell.angle_gamma   90.00
#
_symmetry.space_group_name_H-M   'P 1'
#
loop_
_entity.id
_entity.type
_entity.pdbx_description
1 polymer ?
#
loop_
_entity_poly.entity_id
_entity_poly.type
_entity_poly.pdbx_seq_one_letter_code
_entity_poly.pdbx_strand_id
1 'polypeptide(L)'
;MKEENKEVQGEMMKFGVNTIPAARLAICRTDYSKYVGDLLDICFGLETLSESVLKCSKNRTSKTHVLDEGTINDIMAHVMEKFQPICIGMVRGAIRQKLNTCHKSKQRNGM
;
A
#
# COMPACT_ATOMS: atom_id res chain seq x y z
N MET A 1 -39.51 -3.96 -4.81
CA MET A 1 -38.30 -4.69 -5.24
C MET A 1 -37.16 -4.18 -4.39
N LYS A 2 -36.56 -5.03 -3.55
CA LYS A 2 -35.35 -4.67 -2.81
C LYS A 2 -34.19 -4.86 -3.77
N GLU A 3 -33.48 -3.79 -4.11
CA GLU A 3 -32.19 -3.87 -4.77
C GLU A 3 -31.22 -4.55 -3.82
N GLU A 4 -31.05 -5.85 -4.02
CA GLU A 4 -29.97 -6.61 -3.43
C GLU A 4 -28.69 -6.13 -4.09
N ASN A 5 -27.88 -5.42 -3.30
CA ASN A 5 -26.53 -5.00 -3.64
C ASN A 5 -25.76 -6.23 -4.13
N LYS A 6 -25.68 -6.39 -5.45
CA LYS A 6 -24.84 -7.38 -6.10
C LYS A 6 -23.42 -6.94 -5.79
N GLU A 7 -22.84 -7.49 -4.72
CA GLU A 7 -21.40 -7.49 -4.52
C GLU A 7 -20.81 -8.02 -5.82
N VAL A 8 -20.30 -7.12 -6.65
CA VAL A 8 -19.49 -7.46 -7.79
C VAL A 8 -18.27 -8.11 -7.18
N GLN A 9 -18.29 -9.44 -7.10
CA GLN A 9 -17.09 -10.26 -6.98
C GLN A 9 -16.25 -9.96 -8.22
N GLY A 10 -15.57 -8.82 -8.19
CA GLY A 10 -14.68 -8.39 -9.25
C GLY A 10 -13.58 -9.42 -9.39
N GLU A 11 -13.06 -9.57 -10.60
CA GLU A 11 -11.91 -10.41 -10.88
C GLU A 11 -10.80 -10.13 -9.85
N MET A 12 -10.36 -11.17 -9.14
CA MET A 12 -9.28 -11.07 -8.17
C MET A 12 -7.97 -11.36 -8.90
N MET A 13 -7.03 -10.41 -8.86
CA MET A 13 -5.72 -10.60 -9.43
C MET A 13 -4.77 -11.13 -8.36
N LYS A 14 -4.04 -12.20 -8.69
CA LYS A 14 -2.96 -12.68 -7.83
C LYS A 14 -1.83 -11.65 -7.80
N PHE A 15 -1.37 -11.36 -6.59
CA PHE A 15 -0.35 -10.39 -6.30
C PHE A 15 0.61 -10.99 -5.28
N GLY A 16 1.68 -11.61 -5.78
CA GLY A 16 2.55 -12.44 -4.95
C GLY A 16 1.78 -13.57 -4.26
N VAL A 17 1.80 -13.62 -2.92
CA VAL A 17 0.99 -14.58 -2.13
C VAL A 17 -0.42 -14.07 -1.81
N ASN A 18 -0.66 -12.78 -2.01
CA ASN A 18 -1.95 -12.13 -1.78
C ASN A 18 -2.81 -12.09 -3.04
N THR A 19 -4.09 -11.73 -2.87
CA THR A 19 -4.99 -11.40 -3.96
C THR A 19 -5.56 -10.00 -3.75
N ILE A 20 -5.69 -9.24 -4.83
CA ILE A 20 -6.28 -7.90 -4.80
C ILE A 20 -7.31 -7.75 -5.91
N PRO A 21 -8.39 -7.00 -5.70
CA PRO A 21 -9.40 -6.80 -6.73
C PRO A 21 -8.79 -6.11 -7.97
N ALA A 22 -8.92 -6.72 -9.15
CA ALA A 22 -8.39 -6.19 -10.40
C ALA A 22 -8.97 -4.80 -10.73
N ALA A 23 -10.24 -4.57 -10.39
CA ALA A 23 -10.87 -3.26 -10.53
C ALA A 23 -10.17 -2.17 -9.70
N ARG A 24 -9.70 -2.51 -8.49
CA ARG A 24 -8.93 -1.58 -7.63
C ARG A 24 -7.54 -1.33 -8.22
N LEU A 25 -6.93 -2.36 -8.80
CA LEU A 25 -5.63 -2.23 -9.45
C LEU A 25 -5.69 -1.40 -10.75
N ALA A 26 -6.78 -1.53 -11.52
CA ALA A 26 -6.99 -0.84 -12.78
C ALA A 26 -7.14 0.68 -12.62
N ILE A 27 -7.63 1.14 -11.47
CA ILE A 27 -7.77 2.57 -11.15
C ILE A 27 -6.51 3.18 -10.51
N CYS A 28 -5.48 2.38 -10.22
CA CYS A 28 -4.23 2.88 -9.67
C CYS A 28 -3.56 3.83 -10.66
N ARG A 29 -3.01 4.93 -10.14
CA ARG A 29 -2.35 5.97 -10.95
C ARG A 29 -1.07 5.44 -11.58
N THR A 30 -0.78 5.85 -12.81
CA THR A 30 0.36 5.32 -13.58
C THR A 30 1.73 5.85 -13.12
N ASP A 31 1.79 6.99 -12.42
CA ASP A 31 3.03 7.50 -11.86
C ASP A 31 3.56 6.57 -10.76
N TYR A 32 4.83 6.16 -10.85
CA TYR A 32 5.48 5.21 -9.94
C TYR A 32 5.16 5.44 -8.44
N SER A 33 5.45 6.63 -7.92
CA SER A 33 5.28 6.94 -6.49
C SER A 33 3.81 6.97 -6.07
N LYS A 34 2.93 7.40 -6.97
CA LYS A 34 1.48 7.41 -6.75
C LYS A 34 0.89 6.00 -6.79
N TYR A 35 1.39 5.16 -7.70
CA TYR A 35 1.02 3.75 -7.84
C TYR A 35 1.38 2.95 -6.59
N VAL A 36 2.61 3.12 -6.08
CA VAL A 36 3.05 2.50 -4.81
C VAL A 36 2.14 2.94 -3.66
N GLY A 37 1.77 4.23 -3.62
CA GLY A 37 0.82 4.74 -2.64
C GLY A 37 -0.56 4.10 -2.72
N ASP A 38 -1.10 3.94 -3.94
CA ASP A 38 -2.42 3.33 -4.17
C ASP A 38 -2.42 1.85 -3.78
N LEU A 39 -1.36 1.10 -4.11
CA LEU A 39 -1.20 -0.29 -3.69
C LEU A 39 -1.17 -0.44 -2.16
N LEU A 40 -0.43 0.43 -1.46
CA LEU A 40 -0.39 0.41 -0.01
C LEU A 40 -1.78 0.70 0.59
N ASP A 41 -2.53 1.66 0.01
CA ASP A 41 -3.88 1.97 0.47
C ASP A 41 -4.83 0.80 0.24
N ILE A 42 -4.69 0.06 -0.86
CA ILE A 42 -5.49 -1.14 -1.16
C ILE A 42 -5.14 -2.29 -0.21
N CYS A 43 -3.85 -2.55 0.04
CA CYS A 43 -3.41 -3.70 0.84
C CYS A 43 -3.60 -3.50 2.35
N PHE A 44 -3.41 -2.28 2.86
CA PHE A 44 -3.37 -2.03 4.31
C PHE A 44 -4.41 -1.03 4.80
N GLY A 45 -4.89 -0.14 3.94
CA GLY A 45 -5.77 0.96 4.33
C GLY A 45 -5.04 2.14 4.98
N LEU A 46 -5.64 3.32 4.88
CA LEU A 46 -5.03 4.58 5.31
C LEU A 46 -4.74 4.64 6.82
N GLU A 47 -5.68 4.15 7.64
CA GLU A 47 -5.55 4.15 9.10
C GLU A 47 -4.33 3.34 9.53
N THR A 48 -4.23 2.09 9.06
CA THR A 48 -3.09 1.21 9.30
C THR A 48 -1.78 1.87 8.88
N LEU A 49 -1.71 2.46 7.68
CA LEU A 49 -0.50 3.12 7.18
C LEU A 49 -0.06 4.31 8.03
N SER A 50 -0.99 5.04 8.64
CA SER A 50 -0.67 6.21 9.48
C SER A 50 0.06 5.84 10.79
N GLU A 51 -0.16 4.62 11.26
CA GLU A 51 0.41 4.06 12.49
C GLU A 51 1.55 3.06 12.23
N SER A 52 1.82 2.78 10.96
CA SER A 52 2.73 1.72 10.56
C SER A 52 4.15 2.17 10.26
N VAL A 53 5.09 1.24 10.47
CA VAL A 53 6.49 1.33 10.08
C VAL A 53 6.90 0.10 9.29
N LEU A 54 7.99 0.24 8.52
CA LEU A 54 8.72 -0.92 8.02
C LEU A 54 9.62 -1.48 9.13
N LYS A 55 9.77 -2.81 9.17
CA LYS A 55 10.54 -3.61 10.16
C LYS A 55 11.98 -3.11 10.45
N CYS A 56 12.57 -2.29 9.59
CA CYS A 56 13.91 -1.71 9.78
C CYS A 56 13.93 -0.27 10.34
N SER A 57 12.81 0.26 10.84
CA SER A 57 12.78 1.60 11.44
C SER A 57 13.33 1.55 12.87
N LYS A 58 14.61 1.89 13.05
CA LYS A 58 15.26 2.04 14.38
C LYS A 58 14.92 3.37 15.07
N ASN A 59 14.12 4.24 14.47
CA ASN A 59 13.82 5.55 15.04
C ASN A 59 12.72 5.46 16.09
N ARG A 60 12.87 6.23 17.18
CA ARG A 60 11.87 6.47 18.23
C ARG A 60 10.64 7.17 17.65
N THR A 61 9.79 6.45 16.95
CA THR A 61 8.45 6.90 16.56
C THR A 61 7.42 6.20 17.45
N SER A 62 6.33 6.89 17.81
CA SER A 62 5.18 6.28 18.51
C SER A 62 4.44 5.22 17.66
N LYS A 63 4.83 5.06 16.40
CA LYS A 63 4.34 4.02 15.48
C LYS A 63 4.90 2.66 15.88
N THR A 64 4.03 1.75 16.27
CA THR A 64 4.40 0.39 16.71
C THR A 64 3.99 -0.69 15.72
N HIS A 65 3.10 -0.37 14.78
CA HIS A 65 2.57 -1.37 13.86
C HIS A 65 3.57 -1.68 12.75
N VAL A 66 4.12 -2.90 12.72
CA VAL A 66 5.02 -3.32 11.65
C VAL A 66 4.18 -3.89 10.51
N LEU A 67 4.36 -3.37 9.29
CA LEU A 67 3.67 -3.93 8.13
C LEU A 67 4.10 -5.37 7.87
N ASP A 68 3.15 -6.19 7.44
CA ASP A 68 3.40 -7.58 7.05
C ASP A 68 4.49 -7.66 5.97
N GLU A 69 5.55 -8.40 6.28
CA GLU A 69 6.74 -8.47 5.43
C GLU A 69 6.46 -9.22 4.13
N GLY A 70 5.57 -10.22 4.15
CA GLY A 70 5.16 -10.96 2.95
C GLY A 70 4.47 -10.03 1.94
N THR A 71 3.45 -9.32 2.38
CA THR A 71 2.71 -8.35 1.57
C THR A 71 3.61 -7.23 1.05
N ILE A 72 4.53 -6.73 1.88
CA ILE A 72 5.50 -5.73 1.46
C ILE A 72 6.46 -6.26 0.38
N ASN A 73 6.91 -7.51 0.49
CA ASN A 73 7.76 -8.15 -0.52
C ASN A 73 7.00 -8.36 -1.83
N ASP A 74 5.73 -8.76 -1.78
CA ASP A 74 4.85 -8.86 -2.95
C ASP A 74 4.70 -7.52 -3.66
N ILE A 75 4.48 -6.43 -2.90
CA ILE A 75 4.43 -5.07 -3.44
C ILE A 75 5.74 -4.70 -4.14
N MET A 76 6.89 -5.00 -3.53
CA MET A 76 8.17 -4.70 -4.15
C MET A 76 8.38 -5.47 -5.45
N ALA A 77 8.10 -6.77 -5.46
CA ALA A 77 8.25 -7.60 -6.65
C ALA A 77 7.37 -7.08 -7.80
N HIS A 78 6.09 -6.83 -7.54
CA HIS A 78 5.14 -6.34 -8.54
C HIS A 78 5.51 -4.97 -9.10
N VAL A 79 5.89 -4.03 -8.22
CA VAL A 79 6.28 -2.68 -8.64
C VAL A 79 7.57 -2.70 -9.45
N MET A 80 8.53 -3.54 -9.06
CA MET A 80 9.78 -3.70 -9.81
C MET A 80 9.52 -4.33 -11.17
N GLU A 81 8.66 -5.34 -11.28
CA GLU A 81 8.31 -5.93 -12.58
C GLU A 81 7.61 -4.91 -13.50
N LYS A 82 6.69 -4.11 -12.95
CA LYS A 82 5.93 -3.12 -13.72
C LYS A 82 6.74 -1.89 -14.14
N PHE A 83 7.64 -1.40 -13.28
CA PHE A 83 8.40 -0.18 -13.51
C PHE A 83 9.89 -0.50 -13.64
N GLN A 84 10.42 -0.36 -14.84
CA GLN A 84 11.84 -0.55 -15.14
C GLN A 84 12.46 0.77 -15.64
N PRO A 85 13.65 1.16 -15.18
CA PRO A 85 14.51 0.49 -14.20
C PRO A 85 14.24 0.98 -12.76
N ILE A 86 13.64 0.14 -11.91
CA ILE A 86 13.44 0.42 -10.47
C ILE A 86 14.08 -0.67 -9.63
N CYS A 87 14.78 -0.27 -8.56
CA CYS A 87 15.39 -1.19 -7.60
C CYS A 87 14.63 -1.22 -6.25
N ILE A 88 14.89 -2.25 -5.45
CA ILE A 88 14.31 -2.46 -4.12
C ILE A 88 14.46 -1.22 -3.23
N GLY A 89 15.61 -0.54 -3.30
CA GLY A 89 15.90 0.65 -2.50
C GLY A 89 14.93 1.81 -2.79
N MET A 90 14.56 2.01 -4.04
CA MET A 90 13.60 3.04 -4.45
C MET A 90 12.21 2.73 -3.94
N VAL A 91 11.75 1.47 -4.07
CA VAL A 91 10.41 1.07 -3.59
C VAL A 91 10.30 1.22 -2.08
N ARG A 92 11.33 0.79 -1.33
CA ARG A 92 11.41 1.03 0.12
C ARG A 92 11.37 2.51 0.46
N GLY A 93 12.03 3.35 -0.34
CA GLY A 93 11.98 4.81 -0.20
C GLY A 93 10.56 5.36 -0.35
N ALA A 94 9.86 4.97 -1.42
CA ALA A 94 8.49 5.38 -1.69
C ALA A 94 7.51 4.93 -0.60
N ILE A 95 7.63 3.68 -0.12
CA ILE A 95 6.80 3.16 0.99
C ILE A 95 7.02 4.00 2.25
N ARG A 96 8.28 4.28 2.62
CA ARG A 96 8.58 5.13 3.79
C ARG A 96 8.01 6.54 3.65
N GLN A 97 8.11 7.13 2.45
CA GLN A 97 7.53 8.45 2.19
C GLN A 97 6.02 8.44 2.39
N LYS A 98 5.31 7.46 1.84
CA LYS A 98 3.86 7.30 2.03
C LYS A 98 3.51 7.17 3.52
N LEU A 99 4.17 6.28 4.27
CA LEU A 99 3.95 6.10 5.71
C LEU A 99 4.17 7.39 6.53
N ASN A 100 5.16 8.19 6.15
CA ASN A 100 5.42 9.47 6.80
C ASN A 100 4.36 10.51 6.45
N THR A 101 3.90 10.54 5.20
CA THR A 101 2.81 11.43 4.77
C THR A 101 1.50 11.07 5.47
N CYS A 102 1.12 9.80 5.53
CA CYS A 102 -0.09 9.35 6.24
C CYS A 102 -0.06 9.74 7.71
N HIS A 103 1.08 9.52 8.37
CA HIS A 103 1.26 9.89 9.78
C HIS A 103 1.14 11.40 10.03
N LYS A 104 1.82 12.22 9.22
CA LYS A 104 1.72 13.69 9.33
C LYS A 104 0.29 14.17 9.07
N SER A 105 -0.41 13.55 8.12
CA SER A 105 -1.81 13.87 7.84
C SER A 105 -2.71 13.57 9.05
N LYS A 106 -2.52 12.42 9.71
CA LYS A 106 -3.25 12.06 10.93
C LYS A 106 -3.02 13.10 12.05
N GLN A 107 -1.76 13.45 12.30
CA GLN A 107 -1.40 14.47 13.31
C GLN A 107 -2.01 15.84 13.01
N ARG A 108 -2.02 16.28 11.75
CA ARG A 108 -2.59 17.57 11.35
C ARG A 108 -4.12 17.60 11.49
N ASN A 109 -4.78 16.48 11.21
CA ASN A 109 -6.24 16.39 11.18
C ASN A 109 -6.85 16.07 12.56
N GLY A 110 -6.03 15.87 13.60
CA GLY A 110 -6.50 15.60 14.96
C GLY A 110 -7.30 14.31 15.10
N MET A 111 -7.09 13.33 14.20
CA MET A 111 -7.70 12.00 14.25
C MET A 111 -7.00 11.08 15.23
#